data_AF-A0A939Z9K8-F1
#
_entry.id   AF-A0A939Z9K8-F1
#
_cell.length_a   1.000
_cell.length_b   1.000
_cell.length_c   1.000
_cell.angle_alpha   90.00
_cell.angle_beta   90.00
_cell.angle_gamma   90.00
#
_symmetry.space_group_name_H-M   'P 1'
#
loop_
_entity.id
_entity.type
_entity.pdbx_description
1 polymer ?
#
loop_
_entity_poly.entity_id
_entity_poly.type
_entity_poly.pdbx_seq_one_letter_code
_entity_poly.pdbx_strand_id
1 'polypeptide(L)'
;MILYHGSPEIIAKPEYGKGKTYNDYGRGFYCTEHIELAKEWACTENTNGFVNKYVIETSYLSVLNLSSEEYTILHWLALLMNNRRVRISTPIMKRGTDWLKNNFLPDITQYDAIIGYRADDSYFSFARAFMSNEISLKQLSYAMKLGKLGEQFVLKSKKAFDIIEFKSYEAVDNTVYYAKRKTRDDEARNAFNAELEKDDINGLFMRDIIREGVKPNDPRLR
;
A
#
# COMPACT_ATOMS: atom_id res chain seq x y z
N MET A 1 -17.69 -3.65 -9.93
CA MET A 1 -17.20 -4.21 -8.64
C MET A 1 -17.75 -3.42 -7.45
N ILE A 2 -17.68 -3.99 -6.24
CA ILE A 2 -18.08 -3.32 -4.98
C ILE A 2 -16.84 -2.82 -4.26
N LEU A 3 -16.87 -1.56 -3.81
CA LEU A 3 -15.77 -0.93 -3.09
C LEU A 3 -16.23 -0.38 -1.75
N TYR A 4 -15.34 -0.41 -0.77
CA TYR A 4 -15.55 0.11 0.58
C TYR A 4 -14.49 1.13 0.95
N HIS A 5 -14.90 2.23 1.57
CA HIS A 5 -14.03 3.26 2.11
C HIS A 5 -14.33 3.48 3.59
N GLY A 6 -13.33 3.27 4.44
CA GLY A 6 -13.39 3.61 5.86
C GLY A 6 -13.00 5.06 6.09
N SER A 7 -13.84 5.82 6.78
CA SER A 7 -13.58 7.22 7.16
C SER A 7 -14.30 7.60 8.46
N PRO A 8 -13.87 8.68 9.15
CA PRO A 8 -14.61 9.24 10.27
C PRO A 8 -15.94 9.90 9.84
N GLU A 9 -16.14 10.11 8.55
CA GLU A 9 -17.31 10.78 7.97
C GLU A 9 -18.04 9.90 6.97
N ILE A 10 -19.32 10.17 6.73
CA ILE A 10 -20.07 9.60 5.61
C ILE A 10 -19.67 10.38 4.35
N ILE A 11 -19.17 9.68 3.35
CA ILE A 11 -18.74 10.26 2.08
C ILE A 11 -19.72 9.78 1.01
N ALA A 12 -20.79 10.52 0.77
CA ALA A 12 -21.73 10.16 -0.30
C ALA A 12 -21.19 10.48 -1.70
N LYS A 13 -20.29 11.48 -1.80
CA LYS A 13 -19.72 11.94 -3.07
C LYS A 13 -18.21 12.17 -2.91
N PRO A 14 -17.35 11.22 -3.28
CA PRO A 14 -15.92 11.45 -3.31
C PRO A 14 -15.59 12.55 -4.33
N GLU A 15 -14.75 13.51 -3.94
CA GLU A 15 -14.38 14.64 -4.79
C GLU A 15 -12.98 14.45 -5.40
N TYR A 16 -12.88 14.59 -6.72
CA TYR A 16 -11.61 14.58 -7.42
C TYR A 16 -10.69 15.71 -6.93
N GLY A 17 -9.41 15.42 -6.73
CA GLY A 17 -8.44 16.41 -6.27
C GLY A 17 -8.43 16.66 -4.75
N LYS A 18 -9.25 15.94 -3.97
CA LYS A 18 -9.14 15.90 -2.49
C LYS A 18 -8.18 14.80 -2.03
N GLY A 19 -7.88 14.81 -0.73
CA GLY A 19 -6.99 13.84 -0.09
C GLY A 19 -5.54 14.33 0.04
N LYS A 20 -4.80 13.64 0.91
CA LYS A 20 -3.40 13.94 1.20
C LYS A 20 -2.55 13.59 -0.02
N THR A 21 -1.60 14.48 -0.36
CA THR A 21 -0.65 14.23 -1.46
C THR A 21 0.36 13.14 -1.15
N TYR A 22 0.50 12.77 0.12
CA TYR A 22 1.51 11.86 0.64
C TYR A 22 0.95 10.49 1.06
N ASN A 23 -0.22 10.08 0.55
CA ASN A 23 -0.68 8.70 0.69
C ASN A 23 0.15 7.76 -0.21
N ASP A 24 -0.01 6.44 -0.07
CA ASP A 24 0.83 5.41 -0.75
C ASP A 24 1.01 5.65 -2.25
N TYR A 25 -0.10 5.90 -2.92
CA TYR A 25 -0.21 6.19 -4.35
C TYR A 25 -0.46 7.67 -4.68
N GLY A 26 -0.10 8.57 -3.76
CA GLY A 26 -0.31 10.01 -3.92
C GLY A 26 -1.76 10.45 -3.68
N ARG A 27 -2.21 11.51 -4.33
CA ARG A 27 -3.61 11.97 -4.17
C ARG A 27 -4.60 11.05 -4.88
N GLY A 28 -5.70 10.69 -4.22
CA GLY A 28 -6.73 9.82 -4.78
C GLY A 28 -7.78 9.43 -3.75
N PHE A 29 -8.77 8.63 -4.17
CA PHE A 29 -9.79 8.09 -3.27
C PHE A 29 -9.52 6.61 -3.01
N TYR A 30 -9.21 6.26 -1.77
CA TYR A 30 -8.67 4.97 -1.38
C TYR A 30 -9.77 4.05 -0.88
N CYS A 31 -10.03 2.97 -1.61
CA CYS A 31 -11.02 1.96 -1.28
C CYS A 31 -10.39 0.58 -1.13
N THR A 32 -11.19 -0.40 -0.74
CA THR A 32 -10.86 -1.82 -0.79
C THR A 32 -12.10 -2.64 -1.10
N GLU A 33 -11.95 -3.84 -1.64
CA GLU A 33 -13.05 -4.79 -1.82
C GLU A 33 -13.42 -5.50 -0.51
N HIS A 34 -12.59 -5.39 0.52
CA HIS A 34 -12.74 -6.08 1.79
C HIS A 34 -13.41 -5.19 2.83
N ILE A 35 -14.69 -5.41 3.08
CA ILE A 35 -15.47 -4.61 4.05
C ILE A 35 -14.84 -4.60 5.45
N GLU A 36 -14.34 -5.73 5.94
CA GLU A 36 -13.73 -5.79 7.28
C GLU A 36 -12.52 -4.87 7.36
N LEU A 37 -11.64 -4.86 6.35
CA LEU A 37 -10.51 -3.93 6.28
C LEU A 37 -10.95 -2.47 6.26
N ALA A 38 -11.99 -2.15 5.49
CA ALA A 38 -12.54 -0.80 5.48
C ALA A 38 -13.07 -0.39 6.87
N LYS A 39 -13.70 -1.29 7.63
CA LYS A 39 -14.15 -1.02 9.01
C LYS A 39 -12.97 -0.71 9.93
N GLU A 40 -11.85 -1.40 9.76
CA GLU A 40 -10.64 -1.14 10.55
C GLU A 40 -10.01 0.21 10.24
N TRP A 41 -10.17 0.68 9.00
CA TRP A 41 -9.68 1.98 8.55
C TRP A 41 -10.61 3.13 8.96
N ALA A 42 -11.88 2.83 9.23
CA ALA A 42 -12.88 3.83 9.57
C ALA A 42 -12.65 4.48 10.94
N CYS A 43 -12.07 3.74 11.88
CA CYS A 43 -11.97 4.17 13.28
C CYS A 43 -10.55 4.59 13.69
N THR A 44 -10.47 5.53 14.62
CA THR A 44 -9.26 5.82 15.41
C THR A 44 -9.52 5.50 16.88
N GLU A 45 -8.49 5.55 17.72
CA GLU A 45 -8.66 5.36 19.16
C GLU A 45 -9.73 6.32 19.68
N ASN A 46 -10.75 5.78 20.37
CA ASN A 46 -11.89 6.51 20.93
C ASN A 46 -12.80 7.22 19.92
N THR A 47 -12.71 6.93 18.62
CA THR A 47 -13.54 7.58 17.60
C THR A 47 -14.18 6.55 16.69
N ASN A 48 -15.52 6.47 16.74
CA ASN A 48 -16.31 5.68 15.78
C ASN A 48 -16.10 6.21 14.36
N GLY A 49 -16.38 5.35 13.40
CA GLY A 49 -16.25 5.67 11.98
C GLY A 49 -17.43 5.19 11.16
N PHE A 50 -17.27 5.31 9.85
CA PHE A 50 -18.22 4.83 8.86
C PHE A 50 -17.48 4.05 7.78
N VAL A 51 -18.08 2.94 7.35
CA VAL A 51 -17.76 2.32 6.09
C VAL A 51 -18.76 2.78 5.05
N ASN A 52 -18.24 3.38 3.99
CA ASN A 52 -19.00 3.84 2.84
C ASN A 52 -18.89 2.78 1.73
N LYS A 53 -20.04 2.33 1.21
CA LYS A 53 -20.14 1.32 0.16
C LYS A 53 -20.43 1.97 -1.18
N TYR A 54 -19.71 1.53 -2.20
CA TYR A 54 -19.84 2.00 -3.57
C TYR A 54 -19.93 0.84 -4.55
N VAL A 55 -20.45 1.14 -5.74
CA VAL A 55 -20.32 0.31 -6.92
C VAL A 55 -19.62 1.13 -8.00
N ILE A 56 -18.71 0.51 -8.72
CA ILE A 56 -18.04 1.12 -9.87
C ILE A 56 -17.93 0.10 -11.01
N GLU A 57 -18.20 0.55 -12.23
CA GLU A 57 -17.96 -0.22 -13.45
C GLU A 57 -16.53 0.03 -13.93
N THR A 58 -15.73 -1.03 -14.06
CA THR A 58 -14.29 -0.92 -14.33
C THR A 58 -13.90 -1.32 -15.74
N SER A 59 -14.81 -1.94 -16.52
CA SER A 59 -14.53 -2.39 -17.89
C SER A 59 -14.03 -1.29 -18.84
N TYR A 60 -14.43 -0.04 -18.58
CA TYR A 60 -13.99 1.12 -19.37
C TYR A 60 -12.84 1.90 -18.74
N LEU A 61 -12.33 1.49 -17.57
CA LEU A 61 -11.26 2.20 -16.86
C LEU A 61 -9.89 1.61 -17.22
N SER A 62 -8.90 2.50 -17.38
CA SER A 62 -7.50 2.08 -17.37
C SER A 62 -7.06 1.80 -15.94
N VAL A 63 -6.82 0.53 -15.58
CA VAL A 63 -6.47 0.12 -14.22
C VAL A 63 -5.04 -0.42 -14.18
N LEU A 64 -4.18 0.23 -13.40
CA LEU A 64 -2.85 -0.30 -13.10
C LEU A 64 -2.97 -1.33 -11.98
N ASN A 65 -2.64 -2.59 -12.24
CA ASN A 65 -2.61 -3.61 -11.20
C ASN A 65 -1.16 -4.00 -10.86
N LEU A 66 -0.66 -3.49 -9.72
CA LEU A 66 0.69 -3.77 -9.22
C LEU A 66 0.88 -5.21 -8.72
N SER A 67 -0.20 -5.97 -8.57
CA SER A 67 -0.16 -7.40 -8.23
C SER A 67 -0.03 -8.30 -9.46
N SER A 68 -0.06 -7.73 -10.68
CA SER A 68 0.19 -8.49 -11.91
C SER A 68 1.65 -8.90 -12.06
N GLU A 69 1.90 -9.96 -12.84
CA GLU A 69 3.23 -10.56 -13.04
C GLU A 69 4.25 -9.60 -13.64
N GLU A 70 3.81 -8.54 -14.31
CA GLU A 70 4.70 -7.50 -14.86
C GLU A 70 5.46 -6.78 -13.73
N TYR A 71 4.79 -6.53 -12.60
CA TYR A 71 5.33 -5.75 -11.50
C TYR A 71 5.93 -6.62 -10.40
N THR A 72 6.81 -6.01 -9.63
CA THR A 72 7.46 -6.60 -8.46
C THR A 72 7.17 -5.73 -7.25
N ILE A 73 7.44 -6.25 -6.06
CA ILE A 73 7.35 -5.45 -4.83
C ILE A 73 8.22 -4.18 -4.87
N LEU A 74 9.29 -4.15 -5.69
CA LEU A 74 10.13 -2.97 -5.87
C LEU A 74 9.40 -1.84 -6.61
N HIS A 75 8.43 -2.14 -7.48
CA HIS A 75 7.60 -1.12 -8.14
C HIS A 75 6.63 -0.47 -7.16
N TRP A 76 6.02 -1.29 -6.29
CA TRP A 76 5.23 -0.80 -5.17
C TRP A 76 6.06 0.07 -4.23
N LEU A 77 7.26 -0.38 -3.85
CA LEU A 77 8.18 0.43 -3.04
C LEU A 77 8.57 1.74 -3.73
N ALA A 78 8.81 1.74 -5.03
CA ALA A 78 9.14 2.95 -5.77
C ALA A 78 8.01 3.99 -5.67
N LEU A 79 6.75 3.57 -5.85
CA LEU A 79 5.59 4.44 -5.66
C LEU A 79 5.46 4.92 -4.21
N LEU A 80 5.62 4.00 -3.25
CA LEU A 80 5.55 4.33 -1.83
C LEU A 80 6.59 5.40 -1.45
N MET A 81 7.85 5.21 -1.87
CA MET A 81 8.96 6.13 -1.62
C MET A 81 8.85 7.43 -2.43
N ASN A 82 8.10 7.43 -3.52
CA ASN A 82 7.81 8.63 -4.30
C ASN A 82 6.77 9.52 -3.62
N ASN A 83 5.76 8.93 -3.00
CA ASN A 83 4.61 9.68 -2.49
C ASN A 83 4.67 9.93 -0.99
N ARG A 84 5.05 8.94 -0.17
CA ARG A 84 5.10 9.08 1.29
C ARG A 84 6.21 10.04 1.72
N ARG A 85 5.95 10.77 2.80
CA ARG A 85 6.98 11.54 3.50
C ARG A 85 7.84 10.60 4.34
N VAL A 86 8.94 10.14 3.76
CA VAL A 86 9.90 9.26 4.46
C VAL A 86 11.09 10.08 4.94
N ARG A 87 11.45 9.92 6.23
CA ARG A 87 12.72 10.45 6.73
C ARG A 87 13.86 9.58 6.22
N ILE A 88 14.67 10.11 5.32
CA ILE A 88 15.89 9.46 4.83
C ILE A 88 17.00 9.70 5.85
N SER A 89 17.42 8.65 6.56
CA SER A 89 18.39 8.75 7.66
C SER A 89 19.78 8.22 7.32
N THR A 90 19.93 7.43 6.25
CA THR A 90 21.21 6.78 5.91
C THR A 90 21.62 7.00 4.44
N PRO A 91 22.92 6.96 4.10
CA PRO A 91 23.38 7.06 2.71
C PRO A 91 22.83 5.93 1.81
N ILE A 92 22.63 4.73 2.36
CA ILE A 92 22.08 3.61 1.60
C ILE A 92 20.60 3.82 1.27
N MET A 93 19.79 4.34 2.20
CA MET A 93 18.40 4.68 1.93
C MET A 93 18.26 5.75 0.84
N LYS A 94 19.15 6.76 0.85
CA LYS A 94 19.16 7.80 -0.18
C LYS A 94 19.42 7.19 -1.57
N ARG A 95 20.51 6.43 -1.72
CA ARG A 95 20.86 5.76 -2.98
C ARG A 95 19.78 4.78 -3.42
N GLY A 96 19.19 4.04 -2.48
CA GLY A 96 18.09 3.11 -2.75
C GLY A 96 16.84 3.82 -3.26
N THR A 97 16.48 4.96 -2.65
CA THR A 97 15.34 5.76 -3.10
C THR A 97 15.55 6.26 -4.52
N ASP A 98 16.74 6.80 -4.82
CA ASP A 98 17.08 7.27 -6.16
C ASP A 98 17.09 6.11 -7.18
N TRP A 99 17.65 4.95 -6.80
CA TRP A 99 17.66 3.75 -7.64
C TRP A 99 16.25 3.25 -7.96
N LEU A 100 15.38 3.14 -6.95
CA LEU A 100 14.00 2.71 -7.15
C LEU A 100 13.23 3.67 -8.05
N LYS A 101 13.38 4.99 -7.85
CA LYS A 101 12.70 5.99 -8.68
C LYS A 101 13.13 5.94 -10.14
N ASN A 102 14.42 5.72 -10.39
CA ASN A 102 14.95 5.72 -11.74
C ASN A 102 14.69 4.42 -12.52
N ASN A 103 14.42 3.30 -11.83
CA ASN A 103 14.40 1.97 -12.46
C ASN A 103 13.09 1.20 -12.26
N PHE A 104 12.29 1.55 -11.26
CA PHE A 104 11.11 0.78 -10.85
C PHE A 104 9.85 1.65 -10.69
N LEU A 105 9.92 2.97 -10.85
CA LEU A 105 8.74 3.83 -10.73
C LEU A 105 7.90 3.76 -12.02
N PRO A 106 6.69 3.16 -11.98
CA PRO A 106 5.81 3.18 -13.14
C PRO A 106 5.24 4.59 -13.37
N ASP A 107 5.00 4.94 -14.63
CA ASP A 107 4.20 6.12 -14.97
C ASP A 107 2.73 5.84 -14.69
N ILE A 108 2.20 6.47 -13.65
CA ILE A 108 0.82 6.28 -13.21
C ILE A 108 -0.16 7.30 -13.80
N THR A 109 0.30 8.26 -14.60
CA THR A 109 -0.50 9.42 -15.04
C THR A 109 -1.67 9.05 -15.95
N GLN A 110 -1.52 7.97 -16.72
CA GLN A 110 -2.51 7.46 -17.67
C GLN A 110 -3.63 6.61 -17.05
N TYR A 111 -3.50 6.22 -15.79
CA TYR A 111 -4.44 5.28 -15.17
C TYR A 111 -5.58 5.98 -14.45
N ASP A 112 -6.78 5.43 -14.63
CA ASP A 112 -8.00 5.85 -13.96
C ASP A 112 -8.05 5.34 -12.51
N ALA A 113 -7.47 4.17 -12.27
CA ALA A 113 -7.34 3.58 -10.95
C ALA A 113 -6.04 2.77 -10.78
N ILE A 114 -5.62 2.56 -9.53
CA ILE A 114 -4.48 1.74 -9.15
C ILE A 114 -4.95 0.66 -8.16
N ILE A 115 -4.57 -0.58 -8.41
CA ILE A 115 -4.65 -1.69 -7.47
C ILE A 115 -3.26 -1.95 -6.93
N GLY A 116 -3.12 -1.99 -5.61
CA GLY A 116 -1.87 -2.39 -4.98
C GLY A 116 -1.92 -2.45 -3.47
N TYR A 117 -0.81 -2.92 -2.93
CA TYR A 117 -0.53 -3.08 -1.51
C TYR A 117 -0.68 -1.80 -0.67
N ARG A 118 -1.37 -1.89 0.47
CA ARG A 118 -1.42 -0.83 1.49
C ARG A 118 -0.12 -0.76 2.32
N ALA A 119 0.37 0.44 2.61
CA ALA A 119 1.38 0.62 3.66
C ALA A 119 0.77 1.22 4.95
N ASP A 120 0.44 0.35 5.92
CA ASP A 120 0.13 0.76 7.30
C ASP A 120 1.39 0.86 8.16
N ASP A 121 1.23 0.95 9.48
CA ASP A 121 2.34 1.15 10.42
C ASP A 121 3.39 0.03 10.36
N SER A 122 2.97 -1.24 10.42
CA SER A 122 3.88 -2.39 10.38
C SER A 122 4.50 -2.56 9.00
N TYR A 123 3.73 -2.46 7.91
CA TYR A 123 4.29 -2.59 6.56
C TYR A 123 5.25 -1.46 6.20
N PHE A 124 4.96 -0.24 6.64
CA PHE A 124 5.86 0.88 6.44
C PHE A 124 7.17 0.70 7.23
N SER A 125 7.13 0.02 8.38
CA SER A 125 8.34 -0.35 9.11
C SER A 125 9.19 -1.38 8.33
N PHE A 126 8.58 -2.37 7.70
CA PHE A 126 9.29 -3.38 6.90
C PHE A 126 9.92 -2.78 5.64
N ALA A 127 9.18 -1.90 4.96
CA ALA A 127 9.71 -1.13 3.84
C ALA A 127 10.94 -0.32 4.27
N ARG A 128 10.89 0.36 5.43
CA ARG A 128 12.04 1.10 5.96
C ARG A 128 13.22 0.19 6.30
N ALA A 129 13.00 -0.95 6.95
CA ALA A 129 14.06 -1.91 7.26
C ALA A 129 14.78 -2.39 5.97
N PHE A 130 14.02 -2.68 4.91
CA PHE A 130 14.59 -3.05 3.62
C PHE A 130 15.40 -1.90 2.99
N MET A 131 14.84 -0.68 2.99
CA MET A 131 15.52 0.52 2.49
C MET A 131 16.82 0.83 3.27
N SER A 132 16.86 0.50 4.56
CA SER A 132 18.03 0.62 5.43
C SER A 132 19.04 -0.52 5.29
N ASN A 133 18.77 -1.51 4.43
CA ASN A 133 19.60 -2.70 4.26
C ASN A 133 19.62 -3.63 5.49
N GLU A 134 18.57 -3.60 6.31
CA GLU A 134 18.47 -4.44 7.51
C GLU A 134 17.86 -5.81 7.19
N ILE A 135 17.00 -5.89 6.17
CA ILE A 135 16.39 -7.14 5.70
C ILE A 135 16.61 -7.35 4.21
N SER A 136 16.54 -8.61 3.79
CA SER A 136 16.59 -8.98 2.37
C SER A 136 15.25 -8.75 1.67
N LEU A 137 15.27 -8.77 0.33
CA LEU A 137 14.08 -8.70 -0.51
C LEU A 137 13.12 -9.87 -0.24
N LYS A 138 13.68 -11.05 0.07
CA LYS A 138 12.90 -12.24 0.41
C LYS A 138 12.14 -12.03 1.72
N GLN A 139 12.81 -11.52 2.76
CA GLN A 139 12.19 -11.22 4.05
C GLN A 139 11.11 -10.13 3.91
N LEU A 140 11.37 -9.08 3.13
CA LEU A 140 10.34 -8.07 2.81
C LEU A 140 9.13 -8.72 2.13
N SER A 141 9.37 -9.52 1.08
CA SER A 141 8.30 -10.19 0.33
C SER A 141 7.50 -11.15 1.21
N TYR A 142 8.16 -11.84 2.13
CA TYR A 142 7.53 -12.72 3.11
C TYR A 142 6.64 -11.94 4.08
N ALA A 143 7.15 -10.86 4.68
CA ALA A 143 6.39 -9.99 5.58
C ALA A 143 5.10 -9.48 4.91
N MET A 144 5.22 -9.19 3.62
CA MET A 144 4.14 -8.65 2.81
C MET A 144 3.09 -9.72 2.43
N LYS A 145 3.52 -10.97 2.20
CA LYS A 145 2.59 -12.08 1.98
C LYS A 145 1.83 -12.47 3.27
N LEU A 146 2.52 -12.53 4.41
CA LEU A 146 1.93 -13.02 5.66
C LEU A 146 0.87 -12.11 6.26
N GLY A 147 1.11 -10.80 6.24
CA GLY A 147 0.19 -9.88 6.90
C GLY A 147 -1.17 -9.73 6.19
N LYS A 148 -1.39 -10.47 5.08
CA LYS A 148 -2.53 -10.32 4.18
C LYS A 148 -2.68 -8.86 3.81
N LEU A 149 -1.64 -8.28 3.19
CA LEU A 149 -1.69 -6.88 2.78
C LEU A 149 -3.00 -6.63 2.06
N GLY A 150 -3.88 -5.87 2.72
CA GLY A 150 -5.09 -5.43 2.08
C GLY A 150 -4.72 -4.73 0.80
N GLU A 151 -5.25 -5.21 -0.32
CA GLU A 151 -5.18 -4.47 -1.56
C GLU A 151 -6.09 -3.26 -1.44
N GLN A 152 -5.59 -2.16 -1.98
CA GLN A 152 -6.32 -0.93 -2.13
C GLN A 152 -6.68 -0.75 -3.59
N PHE A 153 -7.90 -0.29 -3.83
CA PHE A 153 -8.34 0.22 -5.12
C PHE A 153 -8.40 1.74 -5.01
N VAL A 154 -7.54 2.44 -5.74
CA VAL A 154 -7.37 3.90 -5.61
C VAL A 154 -7.85 4.59 -6.87
N LEU A 155 -8.87 5.44 -6.76
CA LEU A 155 -9.32 6.27 -7.87
C LEU A 155 -8.35 7.42 -8.12
N LYS A 156 -8.01 7.66 -9.39
CA LYS A 156 -6.95 8.58 -9.81
C LYS A 156 -7.37 9.64 -10.82
N SER A 157 -8.41 9.41 -11.61
CA SER A 157 -8.85 10.34 -12.68
C SER A 157 -10.24 10.90 -12.43
N LYS A 158 -10.55 12.06 -13.00
CA LYS A 158 -11.90 12.64 -12.92
C LYS A 158 -12.97 11.64 -13.41
N LYS A 159 -12.67 10.92 -14.49
CA LYS A 159 -13.54 9.87 -15.06
C LYS A 159 -13.92 8.82 -14.03
N ALA A 160 -12.96 8.29 -13.27
CA ALA A 160 -13.23 7.30 -12.22
C ALA A 160 -14.11 7.86 -11.08
N PHE A 161 -13.91 9.14 -10.72
CA PHE A 161 -14.73 9.82 -9.71
C PHE A 161 -16.15 10.16 -10.21
N ASP A 162 -16.33 10.38 -11.51
CA ASP A 162 -17.65 10.68 -12.09
C ASP A 162 -18.55 9.42 -12.15
N ILE A 163 -17.97 8.21 -12.20
CA ILE A 163 -18.72 6.95 -12.38
C ILE A 163 -18.84 6.09 -11.12
N ILE A 164 -18.17 6.46 -10.01
CA ILE A 164 -18.32 5.74 -8.74
C ILE A 164 -19.66 6.11 -8.09
N GLU A 165 -20.46 5.11 -7.79
CA GLU A 165 -21.81 5.29 -7.27
C GLU A 165 -21.87 4.90 -5.80
N PHE A 166 -22.18 5.85 -4.94
CA PHE A 166 -22.48 5.58 -3.53
C PHE A 166 -23.76 4.77 -3.39
N LYS A 167 -23.74 3.76 -2.51
CA LYS A 167 -24.88 2.88 -2.25
C LYS A 167 -25.40 2.99 -0.83
N SER A 168 -24.51 2.98 0.16
CA SER A 168 -24.90 3.00 1.57
C SER A 168 -23.70 3.32 2.46
N TYR A 169 -23.96 3.51 3.75
CA TYR A 169 -22.93 3.52 4.79
C TYR A 169 -23.32 2.58 5.94
N GLU A 170 -22.34 2.14 6.71
CA GLU A 170 -22.49 1.41 7.96
C GLU A 170 -21.69 2.12 9.05
N ALA A 171 -22.28 2.36 10.23
CA ALA A 171 -21.55 2.87 11.38
C ALA A 171 -20.62 1.79 11.95
N VAL A 172 -19.42 2.18 12.35
CA VAL A 172 -18.38 1.28 12.84
C VAL A 172 -18.02 1.65 14.27
N ASP A 173 -18.15 0.68 15.16
CA ASP A 173 -17.76 0.81 16.56
C ASP A 173 -16.24 0.70 16.71
N ASN A 174 -15.63 1.77 17.22
CA ASN A 174 -14.20 1.81 17.46
C ASN A 174 -13.74 0.76 18.47
N THR A 175 -14.54 0.44 19.49
CA THR A 175 -14.16 -0.50 20.55
C THR A 175 -13.91 -1.91 19.99
N VAL A 176 -14.57 -2.25 18.89
CA VAL A 176 -14.39 -3.52 18.18
C VAL A 176 -13.29 -3.42 17.13
N TYR A 177 -13.40 -2.45 16.21
CA TYR A 177 -12.55 -2.45 15.01
C TYR A 177 -11.18 -1.81 15.22
N TYR A 178 -11.00 -0.94 16.21
CA TYR A 178 -9.66 -0.50 16.62
C TYR A 178 -8.88 -1.67 17.25
N ALA A 179 -9.53 -2.48 18.09
CA ALA A 179 -8.92 -3.67 18.68
C ALA A 179 -8.53 -4.69 17.60
N LYS A 180 -9.42 -4.98 16.64
CA LYS A 180 -9.08 -5.86 15.49
C LYS A 180 -7.88 -5.34 14.68
N ARG A 181 -7.83 -4.02 14.42
CA ARG A 181 -6.70 -3.39 13.72
C ARG A 181 -5.40 -3.60 14.46
N LYS A 182 -5.41 -3.30 15.76
CA LYS A 182 -4.23 -3.48 16.62
C LYS A 182 -3.78 -4.93 16.64
N THR A 183 -4.69 -5.88 16.80
CA THR A 183 -4.37 -7.32 16.77
C THR A 183 -3.71 -7.71 15.45
N ARG A 184 -4.25 -7.28 14.29
CA ARG A 184 -3.61 -7.59 13.00
C ARG A 184 -2.21 -6.98 12.89
N ASP A 185 -2.05 -5.72 13.29
CA ASP A 185 -0.76 -5.04 13.23
C ASP A 185 0.28 -5.72 14.13
N ASP A 186 -0.12 -6.20 15.31
CA ASP A 186 0.71 -6.94 16.25
C ASP A 186 1.04 -8.36 15.73
N GLU A 187 0.07 -9.07 15.15
CA GLU A 187 0.29 -10.37 14.50
C GLU A 187 1.29 -10.27 13.34
N ALA A 188 1.12 -9.27 12.46
CA ALA A 188 2.02 -9.03 11.34
C ALA A 188 3.44 -8.70 11.83
N ARG A 189 3.55 -7.89 12.90
CA ARG A 189 4.84 -7.55 13.51
C ARG A 189 5.51 -8.76 14.15
N ASN A 190 4.76 -9.58 14.88
CA ASN A 190 5.30 -10.78 15.53
C ASN A 190 5.76 -11.81 14.51
N ALA A 191 4.98 -12.02 13.44
CA ALA A 191 5.36 -12.92 12.36
C ALA A 191 6.62 -12.44 11.62
N PHE A 192 6.75 -11.12 11.41
CA PHE A 192 7.96 -10.55 10.84
C PHE A 192 9.17 -10.68 11.77
N ASN A 193 9.02 -10.39 13.07
CA ASN A 193 10.10 -10.56 14.04
C ASN A 193 10.59 -12.01 14.08
N ALA A 194 9.69 -12.99 14.00
CA ALA A 194 10.06 -14.40 13.90
C ALA A 194 10.85 -14.74 12.62
N GLU A 195 10.64 -14.00 11.52
CA GLU A 195 11.42 -14.14 10.30
C GLU A 195 12.78 -13.43 10.38
N LEU A 196 12.89 -12.34 11.15
CA LEU A 196 14.17 -11.66 11.39
C LEU A 196 15.18 -12.53 12.14
N GLU A 197 14.72 -13.45 12.98
CA GLU A 197 15.58 -14.43 13.66
C GLU A 197 16.25 -15.41 12.68
N LYS A 198 15.78 -15.48 11.43
CA LYS A 198 16.41 -16.25 10.36
C LYS A 198 17.37 -15.36 9.60
N ASP A 199 18.65 -15.66 9.71
CA ASP A 199 19.67 -14.98 8.92
C ASP A 199 19.51 -15.30 7.42
N ASP A 200 19.57 -14.27 6.59
CA ASP A 200 19.52 -14.39 5.13
C ASP A 200 20.80 -13.78 4.54
N ILE A 201 21.95 -14.31 4.99
CA ILE A 201 23.30 -13.84 4.63
C ILE A 201 23.47 -13.65 3.11
N ASN A 202 22.91 -14.57 2.34
CA ASN A 202 22.99 -14.60 0.88
C ASN A 202 21.77 -13.97 0.19
N GLY A 203 20.88 -13.33 0.96
CA GLY A 203 19.71 -12.65 0.46
C GLY A 203 20.07 -11.44 -0.41
N LEU A 204 19.11 -11.00 -1.23
CA LEU A 204 19.26 -9.81 -2.04
C LEU A 204 18.88 -8.57 -1.22
N PHE A 205 19.84 -7.77 -0.77
CA PHE A 205 19.58 -6.55 -0.02
C PHE A 205 19.60 -5.30 -0.92
N MET A 206 19.18 -4.16 -0.39
CA MET A 206 19.21 -2.87 -1.10
C MET A 206 20.61 -2.53 -1.64
N ARG A 207 21.67 -2.82 -0.89
CA ARG A 207 23.06 -2.62 -1.33
C ARG A 207 23.41 -3.44 -2.56
N ASP A 208 22.91 -4.67 -2.64
CA ASP A 208 23.20 -5.61 -3.72
C ASP A 208 22.42 -5.20 -4.98
N ILE A 209 21.15 -4.81 -4.83
CA ILE A 209 20.32 -4.23 -5.91
C ILE A 209 21.03 -3.05 -6.58
N ILE A 210 21.57 -2.13 -5.79
CA ILE A 210 22.28 -0.95 -6.31
C ILE A 210 23.62 -1.35 -6.93
N ARG A 211 24.43 -2.15 -6.21
CA ARG A 211 25.80 -2.51 -6.64
C ARG A 211 25.80 -3.31 -7.93
N GLU A 212 24.84 -4.23 -8.08
CA GLU A 212 24.75 -5.15 -9.21
C GLU A 212 23.88 -4.62 -10.35
N GLY A 213 23.31 -3.43 -10.18
CA GLY A 213 22.54 -2.78 -11.22
C GLY A 213 21.22 -3.49 -11.55
N VAL A 214 20.58 -4.10 -10.54
CA VAL A 214 19.37 -4.92 -10.70
C VAL A 214 18.23 -4.11 -11.34
N LYS A 215 17.60 -4.70 -12.37
CA LYS A 215 16.53 -4.12 -13.21
C LYS A 215 15.21 -4.91 -13.08
N PRO A 216 14.06 -4.36 -13.51
CA PRO A 216 12.75 -5.03 -13.42
C PRO A 216 12.66 -6.45 -13.99
N ASN A 217 13.47 -6.78 -15.00
CA ASN A 217 13.51 -8.09 -15.65
C ASN A 217 14.49 -9.09 -14.98
N ASP A 218 15.14 -8.72 -13.87
CA ASP A 218 16.04 -9.62 -13.15
C ASP A 218 15.25 -10.79 -12.54
N PRO A 219 15.62 -12.05 -12.83
CA PRO A 219 14.88 -13.23 -12.38
C PRO A 219 14.85 -13.39 -10.86
N ARG A 220 15.79 -12.77 -10.13
CA ARG A 220 15.85 -12.84 -8.66
C ARG A 220 14.76 -12.03 -7.97
N LEU A 221 14.01 -11.21 -8.73
CA LEU A 221 12.91 -10.40 -8.20
C LEU A 221 11.56 -11.12 -8.16
N ARG A 222 11.50 -12.37 -8.62
CA ARG A 222 10.29 -13.19 -8.73
C ARG A 222 10.20 -14.21 -7.60
#